data_AF-A0A9D5Y2D7-F1
#
_entry.id   AF-A0A9D5Y2D7-F1
#
_cell.length_a   1.000
_cell.length_b   1.000
_cell.length_c   1.000
_cell.angle_alpha   90.00
_cell.angle_beta   90.00
_cell.angle_gamma   90.00
#
_symmetry.space_group_name_H-M   'P 1'
#
loop_
_entity.id
_entity.type
_entity.pdbx_description
1 polymer ?
#
loop_
_entity_poly.entity_id
_entity_poly.type
_entity_poly.pdbx_seq_one_letter_code
_entity_poly.pdbx_strand_id
1 'polypeptide(L)'
;SASLLMEQVLAPRYEFTPKNNGPKDGFDYGEEGYKDGGHNIGVNTDTGQIHVEINGLTTPQSPEATRICKEDLNEVVTSFLQEKTVLERGLFDKENTLPEELTQLHMGKIVRERYPDLSDTDQEAIRQHAIAAMNITQQAKLALAQADALGGAGDGTIQGSTALLDGVRKFINVRDLDIDLIDRINPFDAAYAVLAKAMDEKSLRQVQASIAAKKVGIPEDEARELAKRALQFKNERGRVPDINSADAWEKRMAEGVAAFARYRAQAKAAQAQGESGNG
;
A
#
# COMPACT_ATOMS: atom_id res chain seq x y z
N SER A 1 -12.40 -31.31 21.10
CA SER A 1 -12.35 -30.94 19.67
C SER A 1 -11.78 -29.54 19.50
N ALA A 2 -10.52 -29.34 19.87
CA ALA A 2 -9.81 -28.04 19.79
C ALA A 2 -9.01 -27.87 18.47
N SER A 3 -9.18 -28.80 17.51
CA SER A 3 -8.32 -28.89 16.32
C SER A 3 -8.77 -28.02 15.14
N LEU A 4 -9.97 -27.41 15.20
CA LEU A 4 -10.52 -26.52 14.16
C LEU A 4 -10.40 -25.02 14.49
N LEU A 5 -9.95 -24.67 15.70
CA LEU A 5 -9.72 -23.28 16.11
C LEU A 5 -8.30 -22.79 15.81
N MET A 6 -7.36 -23.70 15.51
CA MET A 6 -5.97 -23.36 15.14
C MET A 6 -5.75 -23.27 13.62
N GLU A 7 -6.80 -23.48 12.83
CA GLU A 7 -6.83 -23.11 11.41
C GLU A 7 -7.31 -21.65 11.22
N GLN A 8 -7.41 -20.89 12.33
CA GLN A 8 -7.59 -19.45 12.34
C GLN A 8 -6.40 -18.78 11.62
N VAL A 9 -6.61 -18.52 10.33
CA VAL A 9 -6.28 -17.27 9.64
C VAL A 9 -4.96 -16.63 10.10
N LEU A 10 -3.86 -17.38 10.03
CA LEU A 10 -2.56 -16.74 9.99
C LEU A 10 -2.49 -16.04 8.64
N ALA A 11 -2.51 -14.70 8.66
CA ALA A 11 -2.17 -13.94 7.47
C ALA A 11 -0.84 -14.49 6.93
N PRO A 12 -0.73 -14.72 5.60
CA PRO A 12 0.51 -15.22 5.01
C PRO A 12 1.69 -14.37 5.48
N ARG A 13 2.74 -15.04 5.96
CA ARG A 13 3.98 -14.38 6.36
C ARG A 13 4.83 -14.17 5.13
N TYR A 14 5.11 -12.91 4.80
CA TYR A 14 5.93 -12.56 3.66
C TYR A 14 7.35 -12.25 4.09
N GLU A 15 8.31 -12.75 3.32
CA GLU A 15 9.68 -12.24 3.30
C GLU A 15 9.83 -11.43 2.01
N PHE A 16 9.84 -10.09 2.13
CA PHE A 16 10.09 -9.22 0.98
C PHE A 16 11.56 -8.88 0.88
N THR A 17 12.10 -8.94 -0.34
CA THR A 17 13.46 -8.48 -0.62
C THR A 17 13.50 -7.68 -1.93
N PRO A 18 14.50 -6.81 -2.10
CA PRO A 18 14.80 -6.25 -3.42
C PRO A 18 15.08 -7.36 -4.44
N LYS A 19 14.81 -7.12 -5.72
CA LYS A 19 15.16 -8.04 -6.81
C LYS A 19 16.64 -8.47 -6.79
N ASN A 20 16.88 -9.70 -7.26
CA ASN A 20 18.21 -10.27 -7.48
C ASN A 20 19.04 -10.45 -6.19
N ASN A 21 18.38 -10.79 -5.07
CA ASN A 21 19.06 -11.09 -3.80
C ASN A 21 19.41 -12.57 -3.60
N GLY A 22 19.22 -13.39 -4.63
CA GLY A 22 19.48 -14.81 -4.63
C GLY A 22 18.38 -15.65 -3.95
N PRO A 23 18.43 -16.98 -4.14
CA PRO A 23 17.50 -17.88 -3.48
C PRO A 23 17.72 -17.90 -1.97
N LYS A 24 16.62 -17.89 -1.23
CA LYS A 24 16.57 -18.11 0.21
C LYS A 24 16.57 -19.60 0.55
N ASP A 25 17.32 -19.96 1.59
CA ASP A 25 17.39 -21.35 2.08
C ASP A 25 16.02 -21.85 2.54
N GLY A 26 15.66 -23.06 2.11
CA GLY A 26 14.37 -23.69 2.45
C GLY A 26 13.17 -23.15 1.67
N PHE A 27 13.36 -22.28 0.67
CA PHE A 27 12.29 -21.84 -0.21
C PHE A 27 12.32 -22.56 -1.56
N ASP A 28 11.15 -23.03 -1.98
CA ASP A 28 10.92 -23.59 -3.32
C ASP A 28 10.39 -22.51 -4.26
N TYR A 29 11.14 -22.25 -5.35
CA TYR A 29 10.83 -21.26 -6.38
C TYR A 29 10.06 -21.86 -7.57
N GLY A 30 9.56 -23.09 -7.44
CA GLY A 30 8.84 -23.82 -8.48
C GLY A 30 9.77 -24.58 -9.42
N GLU A 31 9.18 -25.20 -10.46
CA GLU A 31 9.89 -26.13 -11.36
C GLU A 31 11.10 -25.52 -12.06
N GLU A 32 11.02 -24.24 -12.40
CA GLU A 32 12.10 -23.54 -13.09
C GLU A 32 13.18 -22.98 -12.14
N GLY A 33 12.97 -23.11 -10.82
CA GLY A 33 13.85 -22.60 -9.78
C GLY A 33 13.97 -21.07 -9.77
N TYR A 34 14.94 -20.58 -9.00
CA TYR A 34 15.27 -19.17 -8.95
C TYR A 34 15.89 -18.70 -10.27
N LYS A 35 15.42 -17.56 -10.79
CA LYS A 35 15.90 -16.95 -12.03
C LYS A 35 16.43 -15.54 -11.78
N ASP A 36 17.72 -15.33 -12.01
CA ASP A 36 18.31 -13.99 -11.95
C ASP A 36 17.65 -13.07 -12.99
N GLY A 37 17.31 -11.84 -12.57
CA GLY A 37 16.50 -10.89 -13.36
C GLY A 37 15.02 -11.24 -13.51
N GLY A 38 14.60 -12.42 -13.04
CA GLY A 38 13.23 -12.93 -13.15
C GLY A 38 12.25 -12.41 -12.09
N HIS A 39 11.11 -13.09 -11.98
CA HIS A 39 10.11 -12.88 -10.94
C HIS A 39 10.19 -14.02 -9.93
N ASN A 40 11.00 -13.82 -8.90
CA ASN A 40 11.23 -14.88 -7.93
C ASN A 40 10.19 -14.82 -6.81
N ILE A 41 9.42 -15.90 -6.70
CA ILE A 41 8.51 -16.15 -5.58
C ILE A 41 8.86 -17.52 -5.02
N GLY A 42 9.38 -17.51 -3.80
CA GLY A 42 9.69 -18.73 -3.06
C GLY A 42 8.56 -19.07 -2.10
N VAL A 43 8.30 -20.35 -1.90
CA VAL A 43 7.44 -20.83 -0.80
C VAL A 43 8.26 -21.76 0.07
N ASN A 44 8.32 -21.45 1.36
CA ASN A 44 8.85 -22.38 2.34
C ASN A 44 7.71 -23.29 2.79
N THR A 45 7.70 -24.54 2.33
CA THR A 45 6.61 -25.50 2.58
C THR A 45 6.50 -25.91 4.04
N ASP A 46 7.59 -25.84 4.79
CA ASP A 46 7.64 -26.25 6.21
C ASP A 46 7.03 -25.18 7.12
N THR A 47 7.21 -23.91 6.77
CA THR A 47 6.77 -22.76 7.60
C THR A 47 5.57 -22.01 7.02
N GLY A 48 5.24 -22.23 5.74
CA GLY A 48 4.23 -21.47 5.00
C GLY A 48 4.64 -20.05 4.64
N GLN A 49 5.91 -19.67 4.82
CA GLN A 49 6.41 -18.34 4.46
C GLN A 49 6.52 -18.17 2.94
N ILE A 50 6.23 -16.97 2.46
CA ILE A 50 6.28 -16.61 1.04
C ILE A 50 7.40 -15.59 0.86
N HIS A 51 8.46 -15.95 0.15
CA HIS A 51 9.48 -15.01 -0.28
C HIS A 51 9.05 -14.35 -1.59
N VAL A 52 9.10 -13.03 -1.66
CA VAL A 52 8.74 -12.27 -2.86
C VAL A 52 9.78 -11.19 -3.12
N GLU A 53 10.36 -11.20 -4.32
CA GLU A 53 11.25 -10.14 -4.78
C GLU A 53 10.47 -8.98 -5.40
N ILE A 54 10.79 -7.75 -4.97
CA ILE A 54 10.13 -6.52 -5.43
C ILE A 54 11.19 -5.54 -5.95
N ASN A 55 11.01 -5.04 -7.17
CA ASN A 55 11.89 -4.02 -7.72
C ASN A 55 11.70 -2.67 -7.00
N GLY A 56 12.80 -1.95 -6.75
CA GLY A 56 12.76 -0.65 -6.08
C GLY A 56 12.45 -0.70 -4.57
N LEU A 57 12.31 -1.90 -3.98
CA LEU A 57 12.03 -2.04 -2.55
C LEU A 57 13.17 -1.50 -1.70
N THR A 58 12.83 -0.63 -0.76
CA THR A 58 13.77 -0.04 0.21
C THR A 58 14.13 -1.08 1.25
N THR A 59 15.43 -1.28 1.46
CA THR A 59 15.93 -2.21 2.47
C THR A 59 15.99 -1.52 3.84
N PRO A 60 15.38 -2.10 4.90
CA PRO A 60 15.55 -1.56 6.25
C PRO A 60 17.03 -1.59 6.66
N GLN A 61 17.50 -0.52 7.27
CA GLN A 61 18.90 -0.34 7.68
C GLN A 61 19.11 -0.63 9.16
N SER A 62 18.09 -0.45 10.00
CA SER A 62 18.18 -0.75 11.43
C SER A 62 17.67 -2.16 11.78
N PRO A 63 18.19 -2.77 12.88
CA PRO A 63 17.65 -4.01 13.41
C PRO A 63 16.17 -3.89 13.76
N GLU A 64 15.75 -2.73 14.29
CA GLU A 64 14.37 -2.48 14.67
C GLU A 64 13.44 -2.40 13.46
N ALA A 65 13.81 -1.67 12.41
CA ALA A 65 13.02 -1.65 11.18
C ALA A 65 12.93 -3.03 10.52
N THR A 66 14.02 -3.80 10.55
CA THR A 66 14.03 -5.19 10.05
C THR A 66 13.06 -6.08 10.84
N ARG A 67 13.04 -5.96 12.17
CA ARG A 67 12.11 -6.66 13.05
C ARG A 67 10.66 -6.27 12.74
N ILE A 68 10.39 -4.97 12.63
CA ILE A 68 9.04 -4.45 12.30
C ILE A 68 8.55 -4.99 10.96
N CYS A 69 9.37 -4.95 9.92
CA CYS A 69 9.01 -5.47 8.59
C CYS A 69 8.66 -6.98 8.61
N LYS A 70 9.27 -7.75 9.52
CA LYS A 70 9.08 -9.21 9.62
C LYS A 70 7.96 -9.63 10.57
N GLU A 71 7.79 -8.92 11.68
CA GLU A 71 7.01 -9.38 12.82
C GLU A 71 5.81 -8.47 13.12
N ASP A 72 5.98 -7.15 13.02
CA ASP A 72 5.00 -6.16 13.51
C ASP A 72 4.24 -5.44 12.39
N LEU A 73 4.44 -5.87 11.14
CA LEU A 73 3.83 -5.23 9.98
C LEU A 73 2.29 -5.18 10.07
N ASN A 74 1.70 -6.19 10.73
CA ASN A 74 0.27 -6.27 10.99
C ASN A 74 -0.26 -5.08 11.80
N GLU A 75 0.52 -4.50 12.72
CA GLU A 75 0.07 -3.33 13.49
C GLU A 75 -0.05 -2.08 12.62
N VAL A 76 0.88 -1.91 11.68
CA VAL A 76 0.88 -0.82 10.70
C VAL A 76 -0.33 -0.97 9.78
N VAL A 77 -0.53 -2.16 9.23
CA VAL A 77 -1.70 -2.46 8.37
C VAL A 77 -3.01 -2.27 9.15
N THR A 78 -3.08 -2.70 10.41
CA THR A 78 -4.28 -2.54 11.24
C THR A 78 -4.61 -1.07 11.47
N SER A 79 -3.60 -0.25 11.77
CA SER A 79 -3.77 1.20 11.95
C SER A 79 -4.31 1.84 10.67
N PHE A 80 -3.79 1.41 9.52
CA PHE A 80 -4.24 1.89 8.22
C PHE A 80 -5.69 1.51 7.91
N LEU A 81 -6.09 0.28 8.21
CA LEU A 81 -7.46 -0.19 8.05
C LEU A 81 -8.44 0.45 9.05
N GLN A 82 -7.97 1.01 10.16
CA GLN A 82 -8.80 1.70 11.15
C GLN A 82 -8.95 3.21 10.85
N GLU A 83 -8.13 3.75 9.95
CA GLU A 83 -8.17 5.17 9.59
C GLU A 83 -9.41 5.43 8.72
N LYS A 84 -10.35 6.22 9.26
CA LYS A 84 -11.67 6.44 8.66
C LYS A 84 -11.59 7.13 7.29
N THR A 85 -10.71 8.10 7.13
CA THR A 85 -10.56 8.87 5.89
C THR A 85 -10.01 7.96 4.77
N VAL A 86 -9.05 7.11 5.09
CA VAL A 86 -8.46 6.08 4.23
C VAL A 86 -9.54 5.09 3.80
N LEU A 87 -10.36 4.58 4.72
CA LEU A 87 -11.47 3.69 4.40
C LEU A 87 -12.51 4.36 3.49
N GLU A 88 -12.98 5.56 3.86
CA GLU A 88 -13.99 6.30 3.08
C GLU A 88 -13.47 6.57 1.65
N ARG A 89 -12.26 7.12 1.54
CA ARG A 89 -11.65 7.46 0.24
C ARG A 89 -11.34 6.22 -0.59
N GLY A 90 -10.70 5.21 0.02
CA GLY A 90 -10.29 4.00 -0.65
C GLY A 90 -11.45 3.16 -1.17
N LEU A 91 -12.56 3.08 -0.42
CA LEU A 91 -13.73 2.32 -0.84
C LEU A 91 -14.61 3.11 -1.81
N PHE A 92 -14.83 4.40 -1.59
CA PHE A 92 -15.95 5.12 -2.21
C PHE A 92 -15.57 6.37 -3.00
N ASP A 93 -14.32 6.84 -2.94
CA ASP A 93 -13.88 8.06 -3.65
C ASP A 93 -12.81 7.77 -4.71
N LYS A 94 -12.95 6.65 -5.41
CA LYS A 94 -11.96 6.15 -6.38
C LYS A 94 -11.70 7.11 -7.55
N GLU A 95 -12.66 7.99 -7.86
CA GLU A 95 -12.51 8.96 -8.95
C GLU A 95 -11.68 10.18 -8.56
N ASN A 96 -11.64 10.53 -7.27
CA ASN A 96 -10.95 11.74 -6.80
C ASN A 96 -9.75 11.45 -5.90
N THR A 97 -9.57 10.20 -5.46
CA THR A 97 -8.43 9.77 -4.65
C THR A 97 -7.48 8.91 -5.49
N LEU A 98 -6.25 9.37 -5.66
CA LEU A 98 -5.21 8.54 -6.27
C LEU A 98 -4.76 7.45 -5.28
N PRO A 99 -4.46 6.22 -5.74
CA PRO A 99 -3.93 5.16 -4.89
C PRO A 99 -2.70 5.60 -4.08
N GLU A 100 -1.81 6.39 -4.68
CA GLU A 100 -0.61 6.93 -4.05
C GLU A 100 -0.91 7.86 -2.86
N GLU A 101 -2.07 8.52 -2.82
CA GLU A 101 -2.47 9.28 -1.64
C GLU A 101 -2.72 8.34 -0.45
N LEU A 102 -3.29 7.16 -0.69
CA LEU A 102 -3.49 6.15 0.35
C LEU A 102 -2.15 5.47 0.70
N THR A 103 -1.47 4.94 -0.31
CA THR A 103 -0.29 4.08 -0.14
C THR A 103 0.95 4.84 0.28
N GLN A 104 1.16 6.09 -0.17
CA GLN A 104 2.33 6.88 0.16
C GLN A 104 2.08 7.90 1.28
N LEU A 105 0.98 8.67 1.22
CA LEU A 105 0.74 9.76 2.18
C LEU A 105 0.16 9.23 3.48
N HIS A 106 -1.00 8.59 3.43
CA HIS A 106 -1.68 8.12 4.64
C HIS A 106 -0.89 7.00 5.33
N MET A 107 -0.41 5.99 4.59
CA MET A 107 0.44 4.97 5.19
C MET A 107 1.76 5.55 5.73
N GLY A 108 2.40 6.46 4.98
CA GLY A 108 3.63 7.13 5.45
C GLY A 108 3.41 7.94 6.72
N LYS A 109 2.25 8.59 6.87
CA LYS A 109 1.86 9.30 8.10
C LYS A 109 1.72 8.34 9.27
N ILE A 110 1.03 7.22 9.09
CA ILE A 110 0.86 6.20 10.13
C ILE A 110 2.21 5.64 10.59
N VAL A 111 3.11 5.33 9.65
CA VAL A 111 4.44 4.83 9.98
C VAL A 111 5.25 5.86 10.76
N ARG A 112 5.23 7.13 10.36
CA ARG A 112 5.92 8.22 11.08
C ARG A 112 5.37 8.45 12.48
N GLU A 113 4.05 8.43 12.64
CA GLU A 113 3.42 8.62 13.94
C GLU A 113 3.71 7.46 14.89
N ARG A 114 3.81 6.24 14.35
CA ARG A 114 4.09 5.03 15.13
C ARG A 114 5.57 4.87 15.46
N TYR A 115 6.45 5.24 14.54
CA TYR A 115 7.91 5.05 14.67
C TYR A 115 8.67 6.35 14.41
N PRO A 116 8.43 7.41 15.21
CA PRO A 116 9.01 8.74 14.98
C PRO A 116 10.55 8.77 15.13
N ASP A 117 11.12 7.83 15.88
CA ASP A 117 12.56 7.76 16.15
C ASP A 117 13.36 7.02 15.08
N LEU A 118 12.68 6.38 14.11
CA LEU A 118 13.33 5.71 12.98
C LEU A 118 13.73 6.70 11.90
N SER A 119 14.76 6.35 11.12
CA SER A 119 15.20 7.15 9.98
C SER A 119 14.12 7.20 8.87
N ASP A 120 14.16 8.24 8.03
CA ASP A 120 13.25 8.35 6.88
C ASP A 120 13.35 7.11 5.96
N THR A 121 14.55 6.54 5.79
CA THR A 121 14.77 5.32 5.00
C THR A 121 14.10 4.09 5.62
N ASP A 122 14.23 3.92 6.95
CA ASP A 122 13.59 2.82 7.66
C ASP A 122 12.06 2.94 7.67
N GLN A 123 11.54 4.15 7.86
CA GLN A 123 10.11 4.42 7.78
C GLN A 123 9.58 4.12 6.37
N GLU A 124 10.30 4.52 5.32
CA GLU A 124 9.90 4.20 3.95
C GLU A 124 9.96 2.68 3.69
N ALA A 125 10.96 1.96 4.22
CA ALA A 125 11.01 0.51 4.14
C ALA A 125 9.77 -0.14 4.77
N ILE A 126 9.42 0.26 6.01
CA ILE A 126 8.23 -0.26 6.70
C ILE A 126 6.96 0.03 5.92
N ARG A 127 6.80 1.26 5.39
CA ARG A 127 5.65 1.66 4.57
C ARG A 127 5.50 0.75 3.34
N GLN A 128 6.58 0.57 2.60
CA GLN A 128 6.60 -0.23 1.38
C GLN A 128 6.27 -1.70 1.65
N HIS A 129 6.84 -2.28 2.72
CA HIS A 129 6.52 -3.64 3.13
C HIS A 129 5.05 -3.78 3.51
N ALA A 130 4.48 -2.81 4.24
CA ALA A 130 3.10 -2.85 4.70
C ALA A 130 2.12 -2.82 3.52
N ILE A 131 2.34 -1.93 2.55
CA ILE A 131 1.53 -1.85 1.34
C ILE A 131 1.70 -3.10 0.46
N ALA A 132 2.92 -3.63 0.33
CA ALA A 132 3.17 -4.87 -0.41
C ALA A 132 2.41 -6.06 0.19
N ALA A 133 2.55 -6.28 1.51
CA ALA A 133 1.83 -7.32 2.23
C ALA A 133 0.32 -7.19 2.05
N MET A 134 -0.21 -5.97 2.20
CA MET A 134 -1.64 -5.71 2.08
C MET A 134 -2.12 -5.95 0.65
N ASN A 135 -1.47 -5.39 -0.36
CA ASN A 135 -1.89 -5.53 -1.76
C ASN A 135 -1.82 -6.98 -2.24
N ILE A 136 -0.72 -7.69 -1.95
CA ILE A 136 -0.58 -9.11 -2.35
C ILE A 136 -1.66 -9.95 -1.67
N THR A 137 -1.89 -9.75 -0.37
CA THR A 137 -2.94 -10.47 0.37
C THR A 137 -4.34 -10.18 -0.17
N GLN A 138 -4.64 -8.92 -0.50
CA GLN A 138 -5.94 -8.53 -1.04
C GLN A 138 -6.18 -9.12 -2.43
N GLN A 139 -5.16 -9.13 -3.29
CA GLN A 139 -5.24 -9.71 -4.63
C GLN A 139 -5.40 -11.23 -4.58
N ALA A 140 -4.71 -11.90 -3.66
CA ALA A 140 -4.88 -13.32 -3.44
C ALA A 140 -6.30 -13.65 -2.95
N LYS A 141 -6.86 -12.87 -2.02
CA LYS A 141 -8.26 -13.00 -1.59
C LYS A 141 -9.26 -12.77 -2.72
N LEU A 142 -9.01 -11.79 -3.60
CA LEU A 142 -9.83 -11.54 -4.79
C LEU A 142 -9.81 -12.74 -5.74
N ALA A 143 -8.64 -13.30 -6.03
CA ALA A 143 -8.49 -14.45 -6.91
C ALA A 143 -9.26 -15.66 -6.37
N LEU A 144 -9.16 -15.92 -5.06
CA LEU A 144 -9.92 -16.98 -4.38
C LEU A 144 -11.43 -16.75 -4.50
N ALA A 145 -11.92 -15.55 -4.16
CA ALA A 145 -13.33 -15.22 -4.22
C ALA A 145 -13.91 -15.28 -5.65
N GLN A 146 -13.08 -15.09 -6.68
CA GLN A 146 -13.47 -15.27 -8.08
C GLN A 146 -13.50 -16.74 -8.49
N ALA A 147 -12.55 -17.56 -8.02
CA ALA A 147 -12.53 -19.00 -8.26
C ALA A 147 -13.77 -19.69 -7.65
N ASP A 148 -14.15 -19.33 -6.43
CA ASP A 148 -15.34 -19.85 -5.76
C ASP A 148 -16.63 -19.50 -6.54
N ALA A 149 -16.71 -18.30 -7.10
CA ALA A 149 -17.88 -17.84 -7.85
C ALA A 149 -18.06 -18.53 -9.22
N LEU A 150 -17.00 -19.12 -9.77
CA LEU A 150 -17.01 -19.81 -11.06
C LEU A 150 -17.33 -21.32 -10.95
N GLY A 151 -17.67 -21.81 -9.75
CA GLY A 151 -18.16 -23.18 -9.57
C GLY A 151 -17.09 -24.26 -9.66
N GLY A 152 -15.91 -24.03 -9.09
CA GLY A 152 -14.86 -25.05 -8.93
C GLY A 152 -15.30 -26.18 -8.00
N ALA A 153 -16.00 -27.19 -8.54
CA ALA A 153 -16.25 -28.45 -7.87
C ALA A 153 -14.95 -29.26 -7.79
N GLY A 154 -14.43 -29.44 -6.57
CA GLY A 154 -13.28 -30.29 -6.28
C GLY A 154 -13.09 -30.49 -4.78
N ASP A 155 -13.82 -31.47 -4.24
CA ASP A 155 -13.56 -32.18 -2.97
C ASP A 155 -12.79 -31.46 -1.84
N GLY A 156 -13.47 -30.57 -1.14
CA GLY A 156 -13.75 -30.78 0.29
C GLY A 156 -12.66 -30.67 1.36
N THR A 157 -11.34 -30.81 1.13
CA THR A 157 -10.42 -30.86 2.32
C THR A 157 -8.99 -30.33 2.22
N ILE A 158 -8.43 -29.87 1.10
CA ILE A 158 -7.05 -29.32 1.11
C ILE A 158 -6.90 -28.26 0.03
N GLN A 159 -6.97 -26.95 0.33
CA GLN A 159 -6.52 -25.92 -0.64
C GLN A 159 -6.48 -24.44 -0.20
N GLY A 160 -6.74 -24.06 1.06
CA GLY A 160 -6.70 -22.64 1.45
C GLY A 160 -5.32 -22.00 1.26
N SER A 161 -4.25 -22.69 1.66
CA SER A 161 -2.86 -22.23 1.51
C SER A 161 -2.36 -22.33 0.06
N THR A 162 -2.62 -23.44 -0.64
CA THR A 162 -2.16 -23.63 -2.02
C THR A 162 -2.88 -22.70 -3.00
N ALA A 163 -4.19 -22.50 -2.86
CA ALA A 163 -4.94 -21.59 -3.73
C ALA A 163 -4.59 -20.11 -3.47
N LEU A 164 -4.26 -19.75 -2.22
CA LEU A 164 -3.68 -18.44 -1.90
C LEU A 164 -2.33 -18.26 -2.60
N LEU A 165 -1.44 -19.26 -2.51
CA LEU A 165 -0.15 -19.26 -3.18
C LEU A 165 -0.28 -19.17 -4.71
N ASP A 166 -1.22 -19.91 -5.30
CA ASP A 166 -1.51 -19.85 -6.73
C ASP A 166 -2.08 -18.50 -7.15
N GLY A 167 -2.93 -17.88 -6.30
CA GLY A 167 -3.42 -16.52 -6.48
C GLY A 167 -2.29 -15.48 -6.44
N VAL A 168 -1.37 -15.59 -5.47
CA VAL A 168 -0.17 -14.75 -5.35
C VAL A 168 0.74 -14.93 -6.57
N ARG A 169 1.04 -16.18 -6.95
CA ARG A 169 1.86 -16.50 -8.13
C ARG A 169 1.23 -15.97 -9.41
N LYS A 170 -0.08 -16.11 -9.62
CA LYS A 170 -0.78 -15.60 -10.81
C LYS A 170 -0.81 -14.08 -10.86
N PHE A 171 -1.04 -13.41 -9.73
CA PHE A 171 -1.02 -11.95 -9.66
C PHE A 171 0.37 -11.39 -9.98
N ILE A 172 1.42 -12.02 -9.46
CA ILE A 172 2.80 -11.56 -9.63
C ILE A 172 3.40 -12.00 -10.97
N ASN A 173 3.12 -13.20 -11.48
CA ASN A 173 3.64 -13.68 -12.79
C ASN A 173 3.19 -12.84 -13.99
N VAL A 174 2.15 -12.02 -13.83
CA VAL A 174 1.63 -11.17 -14.90
C VAL A 174 2.24 -9.76 -14.87
N ARG A 175 2.96 -9.39 -13.80
CA ARG A 175 3.45 -8.02 -13.58
C ARG A 175 4.91 -8.03 -13.14
N ASP A 176 5.75 -7.20 -13.78
CA ASP A 176 7.01 -6.79 -13.18
C ASP A 176 6.72 -6.14 -11.81
N LEU A 177 6.87 -6.91 -10.73
CA LEU A 177 6.52 -6.44 -9.40
C LEU A 177 7.51 -5.36 -8.97
N ASP A 178 7.02 -4.14 -9.00
CA ASP A 178 7.74 -2.91 -8.71
C ASP A 178 6.99 -2.15 -7.62
N ILE A 179 7.73 -1.51 -6.72
CA ILE A 179 7.12 -0.73 -5.65
C ILE A 179 6.23 0.41 -6.18
N ASP A 180 6.60 1.05 -7.29
CA ASP A 180 5.78 2.09 -7.92
C ASP A 180 4.46 1.53 -8.46
N LEU A 181 4.50 0.29 -8.97
CA LEU A 181 3.30 -0.41 -9.41
C LEU A 181 2.41 -0.79 -8.23
N ILE A 182 3.00 -1.25 -7.12
CA ILE A 182 2.29 -1.59 -5.89
C ILE A 182 1.59 -0.34 -5.31
N ASP A 183 2.27 0.81 -5.29
CA ASP A 183 1.71 2.07 -4.77
C ASP A 183 0.53 2.59 -5.60
N ARG A 184 0.46 2.21 -6.88
CA ARG A 184 -0.64 2.50 -7.82
C ARG A 184 -1.86 1.58 -7.66
N ILE A 185 -1.82 0.60 -6.77
CA ILE A 185 -2.94 -0.29 -6.52
C ILE A 185 -3.72 0.22 -5.31
N ASN A 186 -5.02 0.43 -5.50
CA ASN A 186 -5.91 0.75 -4.39
C ASN A 186 -6.08 -0.50 -3.50
N PRO A 187 -5.63 -0.45 -2.24
CA PRO A 187 -5.66 -1.63 -1.37
C PRO A 187 -7.07 -2.05 -0.93
N PHE A 188 -8.10 -1.25 -1.23
CA PHE A 188 -9.49 -1.50 -0.88
C PHE A 188 -10.34 -2.03 -2.04
N ASP A 189 -9.76 -2.28 -3.22
CA ASP A 189 -10.50 -2.80 -4.37
C ASP A 189 -11.18 -4.13 -4.06
N ALA A 190 -10.51 -5.00 -3.32
CA ALA A 190 -11.04 -6.29 -2.87
C ALA A 190 -12.28 -6.13 -1.98
N ALA A 191 -12.18 -5.27 -0.97
CA ALA A 191 -13.27 -4.98 -0.05
C ALA A 191 -14.46 -4.34 -0.79
N TYR A 192 -14.20 -3.41 -1.70
CA TYR A 192 -15.24 -2.81 -2.54
C TYR A 192 -15.95 -3.86 -3.41
N ALA A 193 -15.22 -4.78 -4.04
CA ALA A 193 -15.82 -5.82 -4.88
C ALA A 193 -16.75 -6.75 -4.09
N VAL A 194 -16.42 -7.05 -2.84
CA VAL A 194 -17.30 -7.81 -1.94
C VAL A 194 -18.54 -7.00 -1.56
N LEU A 195 -18.37 -5.73 -1.17
CA LEU A 195 -19.49 -4.84 -0.82
C LEU A 195 -20.45 -4.63 -1.99
N ALA A 196 -19.92 -4.41 -3.19
CA ALA A 196 -20.70 -4.19 -4.41
C ALA A 196 -21.54 -5.41 -4.81
N LYS A 197 -21.16 -6.63 -4.39
CA LYS A 197 -21.97 -7.83 -4.58
C LYS A 197 -23.09 -7.97 -3.54
N ALA A 198 -22.90 -7.43 -2.35
CA ALA A 198 -23.85 -7.54 -1.24
C ALA A 198 -24.89 -6.41 -1.20
N MET A 199 -24.58 -5.25 -1.80
CA MET A 199 -25.44 -4.05 -1.81
C MET A 199 -26.04 -3.78 -3.19
N ASP A 200 -27.18 -3.08 -3.23
CA ASP A 200 -27.74 -2.60 -4.47
C ASP A 200 -26.98 -1.38 -5.01
N GLU A 201 -26.92 -1.26 -6.34
CA GLU A 201 -26.14 -0.22 -7.03
C GLU A 201 -26.59 1.20 -6.65
N LYS A 202 -27.89 1.41 -6.39
CA LYS A 202 -28.43 2.73 -6.03
C LYS A 202 -27.90 3.18 -4.68
N SER A 203 -27.91 2.30 -3.68
CA SER A 203 -27.33 2.58 -2.36
C SER A 203 -25.83 2.87 -2.46
N LEU A 204 -25.09 2.09 -3.23
CA LEU A 204 -23.65 2.28 -3.42
C LEU A 204 -23.33 3.65 -4.03
N ARG A 205 -24.04 4.03 -5.11
CA ARG A 205 -23.89 5.34 -5.74
C ARG A 205 -24.26 6.49 -4.81
N GLN A 206 -25.27 6.31 -3.95
CA GLN A 206 -25.65 7.33 -2.96
C GLN A 206 -24.53 7.56 -1.94
N VAL A 207 -23.89 6.51 -1.45
CA VAL A 207 -22.73 6.62 -0.54
C VAL A 207 -21.57 7.32 -1.24
N GLN A 208 -21.22 6.89 -2.47
CA GLN A 208 -20.17 7.52 -3.27
C GLN A 208 -20.42 9.03 -3.48
N ALA A 209 -21.65 9.40 -3.88
CA ALA A 209 -22.01 10.81 -4.07
C ALA A 209 -21.90 11.62 -2.76
N SER A 210 -22.27 11.03 -1.62
CA SER A 210 -22.17 11.71 -0.32
C SER A 210 -20.72 11.95 0.10
N ILE A 211 -19.80 11.05 -0.27
CA ILE A 211 -18.37 11.15 0.04
C ILE A 211 -17.70 12.13 -0.94
N ALA A 212 -17.96 12.01 -2.25
CA ALA A 212 -17.44 12.91 -3.27
C ALA A 212 -17.90 14.37 -3.08
N ALA A 213 -19.09 14.59 -2.51
CA ALA A 213 -19.59 15.93 -2.18
C ALA A 213 -18.76 16.60 -1.07
N LYS A 214 -18.04 15.83 -0.23
CA LYS A 214 -17.08 16.37 0.75
C LYS A 214 -15.79 16.78 0.02
N LYS A 215 -15.85 17.78 -0.86
CA LYS A 215 -14.64 18.39 -1.44
C LYS A 215 -13.85 19.09 -0.34
N VAL A 216 -12.80 18.43 0.15
CA VAL A 216 -11.81 19.03 1.04
C VAL A 216 -10.62 19.44 0.18
N GLY A 217 -10.24 20.72 0.21
CA GLY A 217 -8.97 21.15 -0.39
C GLY A 217 -7.79 20.45 0.28
N ILE A 218 -6.64 20.40 -0.38
CA ILE A 218 -5.43 19.71 0.14
C ILE A 218 -5.09 20.24 1.55
N PRO A 219 -5.25 19.45 2.62
CA PRO A 219 -4.86 19.87 3.97
C PRO A 219 -3.38 20.26 4.06
N GLU A 220 -3.00 21.08 5.04
CA GLU A 220 -1.61 21.55 5.16
C GLU A 220 -0.62 20.40 5.38
N ASP A 221 -0.99 19.39 6.17
CA ASP A 221 -0.16 18.21 6.41
C ASP A 221 0.00 17.38 5.13
N GLU A 222 -1.08 17.09 4.40
CA GLU A 222 -1.00 16.42 3.09
C GLU A 222 -0.18 17.24 2.08
N ALA A 223 -0.35 18.56 2.04
CA ALA A 223 0.41 19.44 1.15
C ALA A 223 1.91 19.39 1.45
N ARG A 224 2.28 19.32 2.73
CA ARG A 224 3.68 19.15 3.17
C ARG A 224 4.24 17.81 2.72
N GLU A 225 3.47 16.73 2.84
CA GLU A 225 3.91 15.40 2.41
C GLU A 225 4.05 15.30 0.88
N LEU A 226 3.10 15.87 0.12
CA LEU A 226 3.23 16.02 -1.32
C LEU A 226 4.46 16.84 -1.71
N ALA A 227 4.78 17.90 -0.97
CA ALA A 227 5.98 18.71 -1.23
C ALA A 227 7.29 17.93 -0.96
N LYS A 228 7.32 17.07 0.08
CA LYS A 228 8.45 16.16 0.32
C LYS A 228 8.60 15.15 -0.82
N ARG A 229 7.51 14.53 -1.27
CA ARG A 229 7.52 13.62 -2.43
C ARG A 229 7.93 14.32 -3.71
N ALA A 230 7.48 15.56 -3.94
CA ALA A 230 7.93 16.38 -5.06
C ALA A 230 9.43 16.70 -5.03
N LEU A 231 10.02 16.87 -3.84
CA LEU A 231 11.46 17.03 -3.67
C LEU A 231 12.20 15.74 -4.04
N GLN A 232 11.70 14.58 -3.61
CA GLN A 232 12.24 13.28 -4.00
C GLN A 232 12.19 13.10 -5.53
N PHE A 233 11.02 13.35 -6.13
CA PHE A 233 10.84 13.33 -7.60
C PHE A 233 11.86 14.23 -8.30
N LYS A 234 12.13 15.43 -7.77
CA LYS A 234 13.14 16.34 -8.32
C LYS A 234 14.55 15.76 -8.26
N ASN A 235 14.90 15.12 -7.15
CA ASN A 235 16.22 14.53 -6.97
C ASN A 235 16.44 13.36 -7.94
N GLU A 236 15.39 12.57 -8.21
CA GLU A 236 15.44 11.39 -9.09
C GLU A 236 15.35 11.77 -10.58
N ARG A 237 14.48 12.71 -10.94
CA ARG A 237 14.17 13.07 -12.33
C ARG A 237 14.91 14.32 -12.83
N GLY A 238 15.61 15.03 -11.94
CA GLY A 238 16.32 16.27 -12.25
C GLY A 238 15.42 17.48 -12.53
N ARG A 239 14.09 17.34 -12.36
CA ARG A 239 13.09 18.39 -12.61
C ARG A 239 11.96 18.34 -11.59
N VAL A 240 11.32 19.46 -11.31
CA VAL A 240 10.12 19.47 -10.45
C VAL A 240 8.92 18.82 -11.15
N PRO A 241 7.93 18.31 -10.38
CA PRO A 241 6.67 17.83 -10.94
C PRO A 241 5.93 18.93 -11.72
N ASP A 242 5.34 18.57 -12.85
CA ASP A 242 4.55 19.49 -13.68
C ASP A 242 3.05 19.38 -13.33
N ILE A 243 2.43 20.52 -13.04
CA ILE A 243 0.98 20.62 -12.75
C ILE A 243 0.11 20.32 -13.98
N ASN A 244 0.70 20.37 -15.18
CA ASN A 244 0.05 20.01 -16.43
C ASN A 244 0.43 18.61 -16.91
N SER A 245 1.12 17.81 -16.09
CA SER A 245 1.46 16.43 -16.44
C SER A 245 0.20 15.60 -16.72
N ALA A 246 0.31 14.70 -17.70
CA ALA A 246 -0.70 13.68 -17.95
C ALA A 246 -0.70 12.59 -16.86
N ASP A 247 0.43 12.44 -16.15
CA ASP A 247 0.50 11.57 -14.99
C ASP A 247 -0.20 12.26 -13.81
N ALA A 248 -1.29 11.65 -13.36
CA ALA A 248 -2.14 12.22 -12.32
C ALA A 248 -1.38 12.39 -10.99
N TRP A 249 -0.45 11.48 -10.69
CA TRP A 249 0.36 11.53 -9.48
C TRP A 249 1.37 12.68 -9.52
N GLU A 250 2.05 12.87 -10.64
CA GLU A 250 2.93 14.02 -10.86
C GLU A 250 2.18 15.35 -10.73
N LYS A 251 1.00 15.44 -11.37
CA LYS A 251 0.13 16.60 -11.23
C LYS A 251 -0.28 16.83 -9.76
N ARG A 252 -0.68 15.78 -9.04
CA ARG A 252 -1.07 15.85 -7.63
C ARG A 252 0.08 16.36 -6.75
N MET A 253 1.30 15.88 -6.98
CA MET A 253 2.50 16.40 -6.30
C MET A 253 2.70 17.90 -6.57
N ALA A 254 2.55 18.35 -7.82
CA ALA A 254 2.66 19.76 -8.18
C ALA A 254 1.58 20.63 -7.51
N GLU A 255 0.33 20.15 -7.45
CA GLU A 255 -0.77 20.80 -6.73
C GLU A 255 -0.47 20.91 -5.22
N GLY A 256 0.10 19.85 -4.63
CA GLY A 256 0.54 19.82 -3.24
C GLY A 256 1.63 20.85 -2.93
N VAL A 257 2.64 20.96 -3.81
CA VAL A 257 3.69 22.00 -3.71
C VAL A 257 3.05 23.40 -3.73
N ALA A 258 2.12 23.64 -4.65
CA ALA A 258 1.41 24.92 -4.74
C ALA A 258 0.58 25.20 -3.48
N ALA A 259 -0.12 24.19 -2.93
CA ALA A 259 -0.87 24.31 -1.69
C ALA A 259 0.03 24.62 -0.50
N PHE A 260 1.15 23.90 -0.37
CA PHE A 260 2.11 24.11 0.71
C PHE A 260 2.72 25.52 0.67
N ALA A 261 3.05 26.02 -0.52
CA ALA A 261 3.50 27.40 -0.70
C ALA A 261 2.45 28.43 -0.25
N ARG A 262 1.17 28.20 -0.55
CA ARG A 262 0.07 29.07 -0.09
C ARG A 262 -0.05 29.07 1.44
N TYR A 263 -0.06 27.89 2.08
CA TYR A 263 -0.08 27.79 3.55
C TYR A 263 1.10 28.52 4.18
N ARG A 264 2.30 28.37 3.59
CA ARG A 264 3.51 29.04 4.07
C ARG A 264 3.44 30.56 3.96
N ALA A 265 2.87 31.08 2.87
CA ALA A 265 2.65 32.51 2.69
C ALA A 265 1.62 33.08 3.68
N GLN A 266 0.50 32.37 3.89
CA GLN A 266 -0.53 32.74 4.86
C GLN A 266 0.02 32.81 6.29
N ALA A 267 0.79 31.80 6.71
CA ALA A 267 1.42 31.78 8.03
C ALA A 267 2.39 32.96 8.24
N LYS A 268 3.18 33.32 7.22
CA LYS A 268 4.08 34.48 7.28
C LYS A 268 3.31 35.80 7.36
N ALA A 269 2.23 35.94 6.60
CA ALA A 269 1.39 37.14 6.62
C ALA A 269 0.70 37.33 7.98
N ALA A 270 0.21 36.25 8.60
CA ALA A 270 -0.39 36.29 9.93
C ALA A 270 0.62 36.69 11.02
N GLN A 271 1.86 36.22 10.92
CA GLN A 271 2.94 36.61 11.85
C GLN A 271 3.27 38.12 11.73
N ALA A 272 3.40 38.64 10.51
CA ALA A 272 3.67 40.07 10.28
C ALA A 272 2.54 40.99 10.78
N GLN A 273 1.28 40.55 10.69
CA GLN A 273 0.13 41.30 11.21
C GLN A 273 0.05 41.29 12.74
N GLY A 274 0.47 40.20 13.40
CA GLY A 274 0.54 40.10 14.86
C GLY A 274 1.63 40.98 15.48
N GLU A 275 2.77 41.15 14.79
CA GLU A 275 3.86 42.04 15.22
C GLU A 275 3.53 43.53 15.04
N SER A 276 2.71 43.87 14.04
CA SER A 276 2.32 45.26 13.74
C SER A 276 1.21 45.81 14.64
N GLY A 277 0.50 44.94 15.38
CA GLY A 277 -0.62 45.32 16.25
C GLY A 277 -0.27 45.52 17.73
N ASN A 278 0.97 45.23 18.12
CA ASN A 278 1.48 45.34 19.50
C ASN A 278 2.51 46.49 19.66
N GLY A 279 2.60 47.40 18.69
CA GLY A 279 3.49 48.57 18.69
C GLY A 279 2.77 49.87 19.00
#